data_AF-A0A3N5EJZ0-F1
#
_entry.id   AF-A0A3N5EJZ0-F1
#
_cell.length_a   1.000
_cell.length_b   1.000
_cell.length_c   1.000
_cell.angle_alpha   90.00
_cell.angle_beta   90.00
_cell.angle_gamma   90.00
#
_symmetry.space_group_name_H-M   'P 1'
#
loop_
_entity.id
_entity.type
_entity.pdbx_description
1 polymer ?
#
loop_
_entity_poly.entity_id
_entity_poly.type
_entity_poly.pdbx_seq_one_letter_code
_entity_poly.pdbx_strand_id
1 'polypeptide(L)'
;MALQQALDKQSAQYAELCRTTGVSSPEEAAVLQRAYDEQKTRVEKAKSALQALIGKEPYESMAQRMEGLADVTPGRSVSVISELMKQVTAQGENKSRDEKDLQRLCKEWAEHYIDHDRLLDLLLRHKQDAAELERQLDGLAPLPAGVPDAAAYVADFDRKKDELAAKKEKLGELLLERATFEKNEPEEPLEELKEKLHDLRAGFESARAEGEAYARIREELERLVGSLDEQAYKPLQDRFEQLVDQLTLHRYRGLLMEGPLPVKIKGTDRAFTLNMLSQGTLDVLALAVRVGMAEYYLDGSDGFILMDDPLVNLDPERQKAAVSCLQEFAGRKQAIVLTCHPSHADLLGGNLIRL
;
A
#
# COMPACT_ATOMS: atom_id res chain seq x y z
N MET A 1 -20.48 -25.34 78.95
CA MET A 1 -20.22 -25.95 80.28
C MET A 1 -19.46 -27.27 80.21
N ALA A 2 -19.80 -28.23 79.33
CA ALA A 2 -19.09 -29.52 79.25
C ALA A 2 -17.60 -29.41 78.88
N LEU A 3 -17.21 -28.44 78.03
CA LEU A 3 -15.82 -28.26 77.59
C LEU A 3 -14.88 -27.78 78.72
N GLN A 4 -15.37 -26.93 79.63
CA GLN A 4 -14.54 -26.37 80.71
C GLN A 4 -14.16 -27.46 81.73
N GLN A 5 -15.12 -28.31 82.11
CA GLN A 5 -14.87 -29.44 83.02
C GLN A 5 -13.95 -30.50 82.41
N ALA A 6 -14.02 -30.73 81.10
CA ALA A 6 -13.11 -31.63 80.41
C ALA A 6 -11.67 -31.10 80.41
N LEU A 7 -11.50 -29.78 80.22
CA LEU A 7 -10.20 -29.12 80.23
C LEU A 7 -9.56 -29.19 81.62
N ASP A 8 -10.29 -28.84 82.68
CA ASP A 8 -9.77 -28.89 84.06
C ASP A 8 -9.37 -30.32 84.48
N LYS A 9 -10.14 -31.33 84.05
CA LYS A 9 -9.81 -32.74 84.31
C LYS A 9 -8.55 -33.18 83.55
N GLN A 10 -8.36 -32.72 82.31
CA GLN A 10 -7.13 -32.96 81.55
C GLN A 10 -5.93 -32.24 82.16
N SER A 11 -6.08 -30.97 82.56
CA SER A 11 -5.02 -30.19 83.22
C SER A 11 -4.55 -30.87 84.52
N ALA A 12 -5.48 -31.41 85.31
CA ALA A 12 -5.15 -32.17 86.51
C ALA A 12 -4.38 -33.47 86.19
N GLN A 13 -4.79 -34.22 85.15
CA GLN A 13 -4.06 -35.42 84.70
C GLN A 13 -2.65 -35.10 84.19
N TYR A 14 -2.48 -34.02 83.42
CA TYR A 14 -1.16 -33.59 82.95
C TYR A 14 -0.26 -33.13 84.10
N ALA A 15 -0.80 -32.42 85.10
CA ALA A 15 -0.05 -32.03 86.29
C ALA A 15 0.41 -33.24 87.12
N GLU A 16 -0.41 -34.29 87.19
CA GLU A 16 -0.07 -35.53 87.90
C GLU A 16 1.00 -36.37 87.16
N LEU A 17 0.92 -36.44 85.82
CA LEU A 17 1.96 -37.06 84.96
C LEU A 17 3.30 -36.32 85.01
N CYS A 18 3.28 -34.99 85.07
CA CYS A 18 4.50 -34.17 85.24
C CYS A 18 5.14 -34.45 86.62
N ARG A 19 4.33 -34.61 87.67
CA ARG A 19 4.82 -34.99 89.01
C ARG A 19 5.47 -36.38 89.06
N THR A 20 4.90 -37.38 88.38
CA THR A 20 5.43 -38.76 88.42
C THR A 20 6.70 -38.92 87.59
N THR A 21 6.86 -38.15 86.52
CA THR A 21 8.06 -38.18 85.67
C THR A 21 9.15 -37.20 86.13
N GLY A 22 8.88 -36.40 87.17
CA GLY A 22 9.84 -35.46 87.77
C GLY A 22 10.13 -34.23 86.91
N VAL A 23 9.19 -33.84 86.04
CA VAL A 23 9.36 -32.77 85.06
C VAL A 23 8.38 -31.63 85.34
N SER A 24 8.80 -30.37 85.15
CA SER A 24 8.08 -29.19 85.63
C SER A 24 6.89 -28.81 84.75
N SER A 25 6.90 -29.22 83.47
CA SER A 25 5.83 -28.97 82.51
C SER A 25 5.78 -30.04 81.41
N PRO A 26 4.64 -30.17 80.69
CA PRO A 26 4.53 -31.07 79.55
C PRO A 26 5.52 -30.75 78.42
N GLU A 27 5.90 -29.48 78.27
CA GLU A 27 6.88 -29.05 77.28
C GLU A 27 8.29 -29.54 77.63
N GLU A 28 8.69 -29.45 78.89
CA GLU A 28 9.99 -29.94 79.35
C GLU A 28 10.11 -31.48 79.19
N ALA A 29 9.01 -32.21 79.40
CA ALA A 29 8.97 -33.66 79.18
C ALA A 29 9.15 -34.02 77.69
N ALA A 30 8.56 -33.23 76.78
CA ALA A 30 8.75 -33.42 75.34
C ALA A 30 10.19 -33.13 74.88
N VAL A 31 10.88 -32.17 75.52
CA VAL A 31 12.31 -31.89 75.24
C VAL A 31 13.19 -33.05 75.70
N LEU A 32 12.99 -33.57 76.91
CA LEU A 32 13.76 -34.71 77.43
C LEU A 32 13.54 -35.98 76.60
N GLN A 33 12.30 -36.25 76.17
CA GLN A 33 12.00 -37.39 75.30
C GLN A 33 12.73 -37.28 73.96
N ARG A 34 12.74 -36.09 73.33
CA ARG A 34 13.51 -35.86 72.10
C ARG A 34 15.01 -36.07 72.30
N ALA A 35 15.58 -35.58 73.41
CA ALA A 35 16.98 -35.77 73.72
C ALA A 35 17.34 -37.26 73.93
N TYR A 36 16.45 -38.02 74.59
CA TYR A 36 16.60 -39.46 74.76
C TYR A 36 16.54 -40.20 73.40
N ASP A 37 15.58 -39.87 72.55
CA ASP A 37 15.43 -40.51 71.24
C ASP A 37 16.62 -40.21 70.32
N GLU A 38 17.19 -39.01 70.36
CA GLU A 38 18.44 -38.68 69.65
C GLU A 38 19.63 -39.52 70.14
N GLN A 39 19.82 -39.61 71.46
CA GLN A 39 20.94 -40.40 72.02
C GLN A 39 20.76 -41.89 71.75
N LYS A 40 19.54 -42.41 71.86
CA LYS A 40 19.21 -43.79 71.50
C LYS A 40 19.54 -44.08 70.05
N THR A 41 19.17 -43.19 69.13
CA THR A 41 19.47 -43.34 67.70
C THR A 41 20.97 -43.31 67.41
N ARG A 42 21.73 -42.47 68.12
CA ARG A 42 23.21 -42.46 68.04
C ARG A 42 23.83 -43.77 68.50
N VAL A 43 23.36 -44.32 69.62
CA VAL A 43 23.84 -45.61 70.14
C VAL A 43 23.53 -46.75 69.18
N GLU A 44 22.33 -46.78 68.59
CA GLU A 44 21.96 -47.80 67.59
C GLU A 44 22.83 -47.71 66.32
N LYS A 45 23.10 -46.51 65.81
CA LYS A 45 24.03 -46.33 64.67
C LYS A 45 25.46 -46.77 65.01
N ALA A 46 25.96 -46.45 66.19
CA ALA A 46 27.29 -46.87 66.63
C ALA A 46 27.36 -48.40 66.78
N LYS A 47 26.32 -49.04 67.33
CA LYS A 47 26.21 -50.50 67.39
C LYS A 47 26.17 -51.14 66.02
N SER A 48 25.40 -50.61 65.06
CA SER A 48 25.35 -51.18 63.71
C SER A 48 26.68 -51.05 62.97
N ALA A 49 27.38 -49.91 63.14
CA ALA A 49 28.70 -49.71 62.56
C ALA A 49 29.74 -50.66 63.16
N LEU A 50 29.70 -50.85 64.48
CA LEU A 50 30.55 -51.83 65.18
C LEU A 50 30.25 -53.25 64.69
N GLN A 51 28.97 -53.62 64.56
CA GLN A 51 28.57 -54.94 64.08
C GLN A 51 28.95 -55.17 62.60
N ALA A 52 28.92 -54.14 61.77
CA ALA A 52 29.44 -54.22 60.40
C ALA A 52 30.97 -54.44 60.35
N LEU A 53 31.72 -53.87 61.30
CA LEU A 53 33.18 -54.03 61.40
C LEU A 53 33.61 -55.40 61.96
N ILE A 54 32.90 -55.92 62.96
CA ILE A 54 33.25 -57.20 63.62
C ILE A 54 32.57 -58.40 62.92
N GLY A 55 31.50 -58.16 62.16
CA GLY A 55 30.77 -59.20 61.41
C GLY A 55 29.98 -60.14 62.32
N LYS A 56 30.22 -61.46 62.20
CA LYS A 56 29.51 -62.51 62.94
C LYS A 56 30.13 -62.86 64.29
N GLU A 57 31.30 -62.33 64.62
CA GLU A 57 32.02 -62.63 65.86
C GLU A 57 31.65 -61.63 66.97
N PRO A 58 31.44 -62.05 68.24
CA PRO A 58 31.21 -61.11 69.33
C PRO A 58 32.49 -60.32 69.66
N TYR A 59 32.36 -59.03 70.03
CA TYR A 59 33.49 -58.13 70.33
C TYR A 59 34.46 -58.70 71.37
N GLU A 60 33.94 -59.33 72.43
CA GLU A 60 34.76 -59.93 73.50
C GLU A 60 35.66 -61.06 72.97
N SER A 61 35.19 -61.86 72.02
CA SER A 61 35.97 -62.92 71.36
C SER A 61 37.11 -62.31 70.53
N MET A 62 36.82 -61.22 69.81
CA MET A 62 37.83 -60.53 68.99
C MET A 62 38.91 -59.86 69.87
N ALA A 63 38.53 -59.27 71.00
CA ALA A 63 39.47 -58.66 71.95
C ALA A 63 40.42 -59.70 72.59
N GLN A 64 39.91 -60.87 72.99
CA GLN A 64 40.73 -61.97 73.48
C GLN A 64 41.70 -62.52 72.42
N ARG A 65 41.24 -62.60 71.15
CA ARG A 65 42.12 -62.98 70.03
C ARG A 65 43.27 -62.00 69.82
N MET A 66 43.03 -60.70 70.04
CA MET A 66 44.05 -59.66 69.88
C MET A 66 45.11 -59.70 71.00
N GLU A 67 44.74 -60.04 72.24
CA GLU A 67 45.71 -60.28 73.32
C GLU A 67 46.61 -61.50 73.04
N GLY A 68 46.10 -62.52 72.34
CA GLY A 68 46.86 -63.71 71.95
C GLY A 68 47.83 -63.54 70.76
N LEU A 69 47.85 -62.37 70.11
CA LEU A 69 48.66 -62.08 68.92
C LEU A 69 49.92 -61.24 69.22
N ALA A 70 50.29 -61.09 70.50
CA ALA A 70 51.39 -60.24 70.96
C ALA A 70 52.81 -60.64 70.48
N ASP A 71 52.98 -61.84 69.90
CA ASP A 71 54.30 -62.40 69.52
C ASP A 71 54.53 -62.56 68.00
N VAL A 72 53.73 -61.89 67.15
CA VAL A 72 53.88 -61.96 65.69
C VAL A 72 54.67 -60.75 65.17
N THR A 73 55.81 -61.00 64.52
CA THR A 73 56.59 -59.97 63.80
C THR A 73 55.67 -59.12 62.90
N PRO A 74 55.78 -57.78 62.92
CA PRO A 74 54.90 -56.93 62.11
C PRO A 74 55.14 -57.22 60.62
N GLY A 75 54.14 -57.84 59.98
CA GLY A 75 54.07 -57.93 58.53
C GLY A 75 53.90 -56.55 57.88
N ARG A 76 53.87 -56.51 56.55
CA ARG A 76 53.66 -55.26 55.79
C ARG A 76 52.41 -54.53 56.31
N SER A 77 52.50 -53.21 56.47
CA SER A 77 51.37 -52.41 56.94
C SER A 77 50.18 -52.52 55.99
N VAL A 78 48.96 -52.41 56.52
CA VAL A 78 47.71 -52.51 55.74
C VAL A 78 47.68 -51.51 54.59
N SER A 79 48.25 -50.32 54.78
CA SER A 79 48.40 -49.31 53.72
C SER A 79 49.22 -49.83 52.52
N VAL A 80 50.39 -50.44 52.78
CA VAL A 80 51.26 -51.02 51.75
C VAL A 80 50.58 -52.17 51.02
N ILE A 81 49.85 -53.03 51.75
CA ILE A 81 49.08 -54.14 51.13
C ILE A 81 47.96 -53.59 50.24
N SER A 82 47.27 -52.53 50.67
CA SER A 82 46.20 -51.92 49.86
C SER A 82 46.72 -51.26 48.58
N GLU A 83 47.90 -50.62 48.64
CA GLU A 83 48.55 -49.99 47.50
C GLU A 83 48.98 -51.06 46.48
N LEU A 84 49.59 -52.15 46.97
CA LEU A 84 49.96 -53.32 46.16
C LEU A 84 48.74 -53.99 45.54
N MET A 85 47.64 -54.15 46.29
CA MET A 85 46.40 -54.69 45.72
C MET A 85 45.85 -53.79 44.62
N LYS A 86 45.82 -52.46 44.81
CA LYS A 86 45.39 -51.53 43.73
C LYS A 86 46.26 -51.66 42.48
N GLN A 87 47.59 -51.71 42.64
CA GLN A 87 48.50 -51.88 41.50
C GLN A 87 48.31 -53.21 40.78
N VAL A 88 48.18 -54.32 41.53
CA VAL A 88 47.97 -55.65 40.94
C VAL A 88 46.61 -55.74 40.25
N THR A 89 45.56 -55.17 40.83
CA THR A 89 44.23 -55.11 40.21
C THR A 89 44.25 -54.26 38.93
N ALA A 90 44.88 -53.09 38.96
CA ALA A 90 45.01 -52.24 37.77
C ALA A 90 45.85 -52.91 36.66
N GLN A 91 46.93 -53.61 37.02
CA GLN A 91 47.69 -54.40 36.06
C GLN A 91 46.87 -55.58 35.50
N GLY A 92 46.05 -56.22 36.33
CA GLY A 92 45.13 -57.27 35.89
C GLY A 92 44.05 -56.76 34.93
N GLU A 93 43.46 -55.61 35.23
CA GLU A 93 42.47 -54.96 34.38
C GLU A 93 43.05 -54.54 33.03
N ASN A 94 44.25 -53.94 33.03
CA ASN A 94 44.93 -53.56 31.79
C ASN A 94 45.28 -54.78 30.94
N LYS A 95 45.88 -55.83 31.53
CA LYS A 95 46.18 -57.06 30.81
C LYS A 95 44.92 -57.75 30.27
N SER A 96 43.82 -57.74 31.02
CA SER A 96 42.54 -58.27 30.55
C SER A 96 41.95 -57.46 29.39
N ARG A 97 42.18 -56.14 29.37
CA ARG A 97 41.77 -55.28 28.25
C ARG A 97 42.60 -55.57 27.00
N ASP A 98 43.92 -55.60 27.13
CA ASP A 98 44.84 -55.94 26.04
C ASP A 98 44.53 -57.33 25.47
N GLU A 99 44.25 -58.30 26.34
CA GLU A 99 43.85 -59.65 25.91
C GLU A 99 42.56 -59.63 25.10
N LYS A 100 41.55 -58.86 25.51
CA LYS A 100 40.30 -58.71 24.75
C LYS A 100 40.50 -58.04 23.41
N ASP A 101 41.32 -56.99 23.35
CA ASP A 101 41.62 -56.28 22.10
C ASP A 101 42.40 -57.17 21.13
N LEU A 102 43.40 -57.91 21.62
CA LEU A 102 44.14 -58.90 20.84
C LEU A 102 43.25 -60.05 20.37
N GLN A 103 42.34 -60.55 21.22
CA GLN A 103 41.36 -61.56 20.81
C GLN A 103 40.42 -61.04 19.74
N ARG A 104 40.00 -59.76 19.81
CA ARG A 104 39.17 -59.13 18.77
C ARG A 104 39.93 -59.03 17.46
N LEU A 105 41.18 -58.55 17.48
CA LEU A 105 42.06 -58.48 16.31
C LEU A 105 42.30 -59.86 15.69
N CYS A 106 42.61 -60.87 16.49
CA CYS A 106 42.77 -62.24 16.02
C CYS A 106 41.50 -62.78 15.37
N LYS A 107 40.32 -62.45 15.92
CA LYS A 107 39.03 -62.85 15.35
C LYS A 107 38.75 -62.13 14.03
N GLU A 108 38.96 -60.81 13.97
CA GLU A 108 38.85 -60.01 12.75
C GLU A 108 39.78 -60.54 11.65
N TRP A 109 41.04 -60.87 12.00
CA TRP A 109 41.99 -61.44 11.04
C TRP A 109 41.64 -62.85 10.62
N ALA A 110 41.13 -63.70 11.53
CA ALA A 110 40.67 -65.04 11.19
C ALA A 110 39.44 -65.01 10.26
N GLU A 111 38.53 -64.04 10.45
CA GLU A 111 37.37 -63.85 9.57
C GLU A 111 37.75 -63.29 8.19
N HIS A 112 38.66 -62.32 8.14
CA HIS A 112 39.05 -61.64 6.90
C HIS A 112 40.06 -62.42 6.06
N TYR A 113 41.07 -62.99 6.70
CA TYR A 113 42.20 -63.60 6.02
C TYR A 113 42.14 -65.12 5.98
N ILE A 114 41.27 -65.75 6.78
CA ILE A 114 40.82 -67.17 6.75
C ILE A 114 41.95 -68.22 6.77
N ASP A 115 42.78 -68.29 5.74
CA ASP A 115 43.96 -69.12 5.62
C ASP A 115 45.10 -68.39 4.86
N HIS A 116 46.31 -68.92 4.94
CA HIS A 116 47.47 -68.28 4.31
C HIS A 116 47.32 -68.17 2.77
N ASP A 117 46.61 -69.12 2.16
CA ASP A 117 46.40 -69.18 0.72
C ASP A 117 45.46 -68.06 0.24
N ARG A 118 44.36 -67.78 0.97
CA ARG A 118 43.44 -66.68 0.67
C ARG A 118 44.08 -65.31 0.87
N LEU A 119 44.93 -65.15 1.88
CA LEU A 119 45.70 -63.92 2.06
C LEU A 119 46.64 -63.70 0.85
N LEU A 120 47.30 -64.77 0.39
CA LEU A 120 48.17 -64.71 -0.79
C LEU A 120 47.38 -64.39 -2.07
N ASP A 121 46.20 -64.98 -2.24
CA ASP A 121 45.29 -64.69 -3.36
C ASP A 121 44.82 -63.24 -3.36
N LEU A 122 44.45 -62.68 -2.21
CA LEU A 122 44.07 -61.27 -2.09
C LEU A 122 45.24 -60.34 -2.41
N LEU A 123 46.44 -60.66 -1.93
CA LEU A 123 47.65 -59.88 -2.23
C LEU A 123 47.99 -59.94 -3.72
N LEU A 124 47.88 -61.12 -4.34
CA LEU A 124 48.06 -61.30 -5.79
C LEU A 124 47.04 -60.50 -6.59
N ARG A 125 45.76 -60.50 -6.20
CA ARG A 125 44.72 -59.69 -6.85
C ARG A 125 45.01 -58.19 -6.73
N HIS A 126 45.29 -57.69 -5.54
CA HIS A 126 45.63 -56.28 -5.36
C HIS A 126 46.90 -55.87 -6.13
N LYS A 127 47.87 -56.77 -6.27
CA LYS A 127 49.04 -56.54 -7.14
C LYS A 127 48.66 -56.52 -8.63
N GLN A 128 47.76 -57.40 -9.06
CA GLN A 128 47.25 -57.39 -10.43
C GLN A 128 46.45 -56.12 -10.73
N ASP A 129 45.57 -55.70 -9.82
CA ASP A 129 44.80 -54.46 -9.94
C ASP A 129 45.71 -53.24 -10.00
N ALA A 130 46.75 -53.20 -9.15
CA ALA A 130 47.76 -52.14 -9.18
C ALA A 130 48.52 -52.11 -10.51
N ALA A 131 48.93 -53.28 -11.03
CA ALA A 131 49.62 -53.37 -12.31
C ALA A 131 48.72 -52.97 -13.50
N GLU A 132 47.43 -53.29 -13.44
CA GLU A 132 46.47 -52.86 -14.47
C GLU A 132 46.22 -51.35 -14.40
N LEU A 133 46.12 -50.78 -13.19
CA LEU A 133 46.03 -49.33 -12.99
C LEU A 133 47.28 -48.60 -13.49
N GLU A 134 48.48 -49.13 -13.22
CA GLU A 134 49.73 -48.59 -13.76
C GLU A 134 49.75 -48.65 -15.29
N ARG A 135 49.35 -49.78 -15.89
CA ARG A 135 49.25 -49.92 -17.35
C ARG A 135 48.25 -48.94 -17.96
N GLN A 136 47.13 -48.71 -17.28
CA GLN A 136 46.13 -47.73 -17.72
C GLN A 136 46.67 -46.30 -17.64
N LEU A 137 47.40 -45.96 -16.57
CA LEU A 137 48.05 -44.66 -16.40
C LEU A 137 49.12 -44.43 -17.49
N ASP A 138 49.96 -45.42 -17.76
CA ASP A 138 50.98 -45.35 -18.82
C ASP A 138 50.37 -45.28 -20.22
N GLY A 139 49.17 -45.84 -20.41
CA GLY A 139 48.41 -45.78 -21.65
C GLY A 139 47.65 -44.45 -21.87
N LEU A 140 47.64 -43.54 -20.89
CA LEU A 140 47.00 -42.24 -21.05
C LEU A 140 47.77 -41.38 -22.06
N ALA A 141 47.02 -40.68 -22.92
CA ALA A 141 47.61 -39.71 -23.82
C ALA A 141 48.28 -38.58 -23.02
N PRO A 142 49.43 -38.05 -23.49
CA PRO A 142 50.09 -36.94 -22.82
C PRO A 142 49.18 -35.70 -22.84
N LEU A 143 49.31 -34.87 -21.80
CA LEU A 143 48.62 -33.58 -21.74
C LEU A 143 49.01 -32.71 -22.95
N PRO A 144 48.07 -31.91 -23.50
CA PRO A 144 48.38 -30.97 -24.56
C PRO A 144 49.50 -30.01 -24.17
N ALA A 145 50.34 -29.63 -25.14
CA ALA A 145 51.48 -28.74 -24.91
C ALA A 145 51.02 -27.40 -24.30
N GLY A 146 51.64 -27.01 -23.17
CA GLY A 146 51.35 -25.75 -22.48
C GLY A 146 50.39 -25.84 -21.31
N VAL A 147 49.87 -27.02 -20.97
CA VAL A 147 49.01 -27.23 -19.79
C VAL A 147 49.83 -27.81 -18.63
N PRO A 148 49.80 -27.20 -17.42
CA PRO A 148 50.66 -27.61 -16.31
C PRO A 148 50.23 -28.94 -15.66
N ASP A 149 48.94 -29.23 -15.58
CA ASP A 149 48.39 -30.45 -15.00
C ASP A 149 46.98 -30.80 -15.53
N ALA A 150 46.48 -31.98 -15.19
CA ALA A 150 45.15 -32.43 -15.61
C ALA A 150 44.00 -31.60 -15.04
N ALA A 151 44.15 -31.02 -13.84
CA ALA A 151 43.12 -30.18 -13.24
C ALA A 151 42.97 -28.85 -14.00
N ALA A 152 44.08 -28.26 -14.42
CA ALA A 152 44.11 -27.06 -15.25
C ALA A 152 43.50 -27.32 -16.63
N TYR A 153 43.72 -28.50 -17.23
CA TYR A 153 43.06 -28.89 -18.48
C TYR A 153 41.54 -28.95 -18.32
N VAL A 154 41.06 -29.63 -17.27
CA VAL A 154 39.62 -29.78 -17.01
C VAL A 154 38.97 -28.42 -16.74
N ALA A 155 39.63 -27.56 -15.95
CA ALA A 155 39.14 -26.20 -15.69
C ALA A 155 39.05 -25.35 -16.97
N ASP A 156 40.06 -25.42 -17.87
CA ASP A 156 40.01 -24.69 -19.15
C ASP A 156 38.94 -25.26 -20.10
N PHE A 157 38.76 -26.59 -20.11
CA PHE A 157 37.70 -27.24 -20.89
C PHE A 157 36.32 -26.83 -20.40
N ASP A 158 36.06 -26.87 -19.09
CA ASP A 158 34.79 -26.46 -18.50
C ASP A 158 34.53 -24.98 -18.76
N ARG A 159 35.54 -24.10 -18.61
CA ARG A 159 35.41 -22.69 -18.98
C ARG A 159 35.01 -22.52 -20.45
N LYS A 160 35.70 -23.19 -21.38
CA LYS A 160 35.38 -23.10 -22.82
C LYS A 160 34.00 -23.66 -23.16
N LYS A 161 33.58 -24.72 -22.47
CA LYS A 161 32.25 -25.30 -22.60
C LYS A 161 31.17 -24.33 -22.13
N ASP A 162 31.39 -23.67 -20.99
CA ASP A 162 30.47 -22.66 -20.45
C ASP A 162 30.42 -21.42 -21.35
N GLU A 163 31.57 -20.96 -21.87
CA GLU A 163 31.62 -19.87 -22.86
C GLU A 163 30.85 -20.23 -24.15
N LEU A 164 30.99 -21.47 -24.62
CA LEU A 164 30.25 -21.94 -25.79
C LEU A 164 28.74 -22.01 -25.50
N ALA A 165 28.34 -22.47 -24.31
CA ALA A 165 26.94 -22.51 -23.90
C ALA A 165 26.33 -21.10 -23.88
N ALA A 166 27.02 -20.14 -23.24
CA ALA A 166 26.60 -18.75 -23.18
C ALA A 166 26.49 -18.10 -24.57
N LYS A 167 27.46 -18.37 -25.48
CA LYS A 167 27.39 -17.87 -26.86
C LYS A 167 26.25 -18.48 -27.66
N LYS A 168 25.94 -19.76 -27.46
CA LYS A 168 24.81 -20.44 -28.11
C LYS A 168 23.47 -19.90 -27.61
N GLU A 169 23.34 -19.68 -26.31
CA GLU A 169 22.17 -19.03 -25.71
C GLU A 169 21.97 -17.64 -26.31
N LYS A 170 23.03 -16.82 -26.35
CA LYS A 170 22.96 -15.48 -26.93
C LYS A 170 22.61 -15.48 -28.41
N LEU A 171 23.13 -16.45 -29.17
CA LEU A 171 22.76 -16.63 -30.57
C LEU A 171 21.28 -16.99 -30.71
N GLY A 172 20.75 -17.86 -29.84
CA GLY A 172 19.34 -18.21 -29.80
C GLY A 172 18.45 -16.99 -29.54
N GLU A 173 18.81 -16.14 -28.58
CA GLU A 173 18.11 -14.87 -28.31
C GLU A 173 18.10 -13.97 -29.54
N LEU A 174 19.26 -13.73 -30.17
CA LEU A 174 19.37 -12.85 -31.33
C LEU A 174 18.60 -13.37 -32.55
N LEU A 175 18.54 -14.69 -32.73
CA LEU A 175 17.74 -15.30 -33.80
C LEU A 175 16.24 -15.13 -33.55
N LEU A 176 15.80 -15.25 -32.29
CA LEU A 176 14.42 -15.01 -31.92
C LEU A 176 14.05 -13.54 -32.11
N GLU A 177 14.92 -12.63 -31.67
CA GLU A 177 14.75 -11.18 -31.86
C GLU A 177 14.67 -10.81 -33.35
N ARG A 178 15.57 -11.36 -34.17
CA ARG A 178 15.51 -11.20 -35.64
C ARG A 178 14.19 -11.71 -36.21
N ALA A 179 13.74 -12.90 -35.83
CA ALA A 179 12.46 -13.43 -36.30
C ALA A 179 11.27 -12.56 -35.89
N THR A 180 11.32 -11.93 -34.70
CA THR A 180 10.29 -10.96 -34.29
C THR A 180 10.32 -9.68 -35.12
N PHE A 181 11.50 -9.18 -35.49
CA PHE A 181 11.62 -8.03 -36.38
C PHE A 181 11.15 -8.34 -37.81
N GLU A 182 11.52 -9.49 -38.36
CA GLU A 182 11.07 -9.93 -39.70
C GLU A 182 9.54 -10.14 -39.74
N LYS A 183 8.94 -10.69 -38.68
CA LYS A 183 7.48 -10.85 -38.60
C LYS A 183 6.74 -9.49 -38.52
N ASN A 184 7.36 -8.51 -37.87
CA ASN A 184 6.80 -7.17 -37.68
C ASN A 184 7.32 -6.17 -38.72
N GLU A 185 7.96 -6.65 -39.79
CA GLU A 185 8.44 -5.79 -40.87
C GLU A 185 7.23 -5.12 -41.51
N PRO A 186 7.17 -3.77 -41.52
CA PRO A 186 6.08 -3.07 -42.19
C PRO A 186 6.03 -3.48 -43.66
N GLU A 187 4.83 -3.68 -44.20
CA GLU A 187 4.64 -3.97 -45.63
C GLU A 187 5.13 -2.81 -46.51
N GLU A 188 5.18 -1.60 -45.94
CA GLU A 188 5.61 -0.38 -46.60
C GLU A 188 7.11 -0.12 -46.42
N PRO A 189 7.85 0.19 -47.49
CA PRO A 189 9.24 0.61 -47.41
C PRO A 189 9.45 1.80 -46.47
N LEU A 190 10.61 1.85 -45.83
CA LEU A 190 10.99 2.93 -44.91
C LEU A 190 10.88 4.32 -45.55
N GLU A 191 11.21 4.42 -46.84
CA GLU A 191 11.13 5.64 -47.63
C GLU A 191 9.68 6.14 -47.76
N GLU A 192 8.72 5.24 -48.02
CA GLU A 192 7.30 5.58 -48.09
C GLU A 192 6.75 6.01 -46.72
N LEU A 193 7.14 5.31 -45.65
CA LEU A 193 6.78 5.68 -44.28
C LEU A 193 7.31 7.08 -43.89
N LYS A 194 8.53 7.42 -44.32
CA LYS A 194 9.12 8.75 -44.10
C LYS A 194 8.37 9.83 -44.87
N GLU A 195 8.00 9.57 -46.12
CA GLU A 195 7.21 10.49 -46.95
C GLU A 195 5.82 10.73 -46.34
N LYS A 196 5.12 9.65 -45.97
CA LYS A 196 3.83 9.75 -45.25
C LYS A 196 3.94 10.56 -43.97
N LEU A 197 4.98 10.33 -43.16
CA LEU A 197 5.20 11.08 -41.93
C LEU A 197 5.47 12.57 -42.19
N HIS A 198 6.21 12.88 -43.25
CA HIS A 198 6.42 14.26 -43.69
C HIS A 198 5.09 14.93 -44.06
N ASP A 199 4.27 14.27 -44.89
CA ASP A 199 2.99 14.81 -45.36
C ASP A 199 1.97 14.97 -44.23
N LEU A 200 1.88 13.99 -43.33
CA LEU A 200 1.02 14.09 -42.15
C LEU A 200 1.44 15.25 -41.24
N ARG A 201 2.74 15.48 -41.07
CA ARG A 201 3.25 16.63 -40.29
C ARG A 201 2.92 17.96 -40.97
N ALA A 202 3.10 18.05 -42.28
CA ALA A 202 2.73 19.25 -43.03
C ALA A 202 1.22 19.55 -42.93
N GLY A 203 0.38 18.52 -43.07
CA GLY A 203 -1.07 18.63 -42.89
C GLY A 203 -1.45 19.06 -41.47
N PHE A 204 -0.80 18.49 -40.46
CA PHE A 204 -1.00 18.87 -39.06
C PHE A 204 -0.66 20.35 -38.80
N GLU A 205 0.51 20.81 -39.24
CA GLU A 205 0.91 22.21 -39.04
C GLU A 205 -0.01 23.19 -39.77
N SER A 206 -0.50 22.84 -40.97
CA SER A 206 -1.50 23.65 -41.68
C SER A 206 -2.81 23.75 -40.91
N ALA A 207 -3.35 22.62 -40.43
CA ALA A 207 -4.59 22.60 -39.65
C ALA A 207 -4.45 23.35 -38.32
N ARG A 208 -3.28 23.24 -37.68
CA ARG A 208 -2.94 23.99 -36.47
C ARG A 208 -2.94 25.49 -36.72
N ALA A 209 -2.28 25.96 -37.78
CA ALA A 209 -2.23 27.38 -38.12
C ALA A 209 -3.63 27.95 -38.39
N GLU A 210 -4.50 27.20 -39.07
CA GLU A 210 -5.90 27.58 -39.28
C GLU A 210 -6.68 27.67 -37.96
N GLY A 211 -6.51 26.67 -37.08
CA GLY A 211 -7.10 26.67 -35.74
C GLY A 211 -6.66 27.86 -34.89
N GLU A 212 -5.37 28.22 -34.93
CA GLU A 212 -4.84 29.41 -34.26
C GLU A 212 -5.44 30.71 -34.81
N ALA A 213 -5.68 30.79 -36.12
CA ALA A 213 -6.35 31.94 -36.74
C ALA A 213 -7.80 32.07 -36.25
N TYR A 214 -8.58 30.98 -36.24
CA TYR A 214 -9.94 31.00 -35.70
C TYR A 214 -9.99 31.37 -34.22
N ALA A 215 -9.03 30.89 -33.42
CA ALA A 215 -8.96 31.23 -32.00
C ALA A 215 -8.81 32.75 -31.78
N ARG A 216 -7.94 33.40 -32.57
CA ARG A 216 -7.75 34.86 -32.52
C ARG A 216 -8.99 35.62 -32.98
N ILE A 217 -9.64 35.16 -34.05
CA ILE A 217 -10.90 35.78 -34.53
C ILE A 217 -11.98 35.69 -33.44
N ARG A 218 -12.11 34.53 -32.79
CA ARG A 218 -13.07 34.34 -31.70
C ARG A 218 -12.78 35.26 -30.52
N GLU A 219 -11.52 35.32 -30.08
CA GLU A 219 -11.12 36.20 -28.98
C GLU A 219 -11.46 37.68 -29.27
N GLU A 220 -11.17 38.14 -30.48
CA GLU A 220 -11.49 39.51 -30.88
C GLU A 220 -13.00 39.76 -30.99
N LEU A 221 -13.76 38.80 -31.50
CA LEU A 221 -15.23 38.86 -31.51
C LEU A 221 -15.81 38.89 -30.10
N GLU A 222 -15.31 38.05 -29.19
CA GLU A 222 -15.72 38.03 -27.78
C GLU A 222 -15.37 39.35 -27.08
N ARG A 223 -14.23 39.96 -27.41
CA ARG A 223 -13.84 41.29 -26.92
C ARG A 223 -14.79 42.38 -27.44
N LEU A 224 -15.12 42.35 -28.74
CA LEU A 224 -16.06 43.30 -29.35
C LEU A 224 -17.47 43.13 -28.78
N VAL A 225 -17.97 41.91 -28.68
CA VAL A 225 -19.29 41.61 -28.10
C VAL A 225 -19.32 41.91 -26.61
N GLY A 226 -18.26 41.60 -25.86
CA GLY A 226 -18.13 41.96 -24.45
C GLY A 226 -18.07 43.47 -24.23
N SER A 227 -17.54 44.24 -25.20
CA SER A 227 -17.59 45.70 -25.16
C SER A 227 -18.96 46.30 -25.53
N LEU A 228 -19.87 45.49 -26.10
CA LEU A 228 -21.28 45.85 -26.34
C LEU A 228 -22.15 45.62 -25.08
N ASP A 229 -21.57 45.87 -23.91
CA ASP A 229 -22.18 45.73 -22.58
C ASP A 229 -23.46 46.59 -22.42
N GLU A 230 -24.18 46.47 -21.29
CA GLU A 230 -25.41 47.24 -20.97
C GLU A 230 -25.33 48.75 -21.28
N GLN A 231 -24.13 49.33 -21.28
CA GLN A 231 -23.88 50.73 -21.66
C GLN A 231 -24.11 51.03 -23.15
N ALA A 232 -23.91 50.06 -24.04
CA ALA A 232 -24.11 50.23 -25.49
C ALA A 232 -25.56 50.59 -25.84
N TYR A 233 -26.51 50.04 -25.09
CA TYR A 233 -27.93 50.34 -25.27
C TYR A 233 -28.43 51.50 -24.42
N LYS A 234 -27.58 52.14 -23.61
CA LYS A 234 -28.00 53.21 -22.72
C LYS A 234 -28.64 54.41 -23.46
N PRO A 235 -28.08 54.91 -24.59
CA PRO A 235 -28.73 55.97 -25.36
C PRO A 235 -30.09 55.55 -25.92
N LEU A 236 -30.21 54.29 -26.35
CA LEU A 236 -31.46 53.73 -26.87
C LEU A 236 -32.51 53.58 -25.76
N GLN A 237 -32.11 53.09 -24.58
CA GLN A 237 -32.96 53.00 -23.39
C GLN A 237 -33.45 54.38 -22.98
N ASP A 238 -32.56 55.37 -22.89
CA ASP A 238 -32.93 56.73 -22.48
C ASP A 238 -33.94 57.33 -23.46
N ARG A 239 -33.79 57.06 -24.77
CA ARG A 239 -34.77 57.48 -25.77
C ARG A 239 -36.11 56.75 -25.62
N PHE A 240 -36.11 55.44 -25.37
CA PHE A 240 -37.36 54.72 -25.09
C PHE A 240 -38.06 55.24 -23.84
N GLU A 241 -37.34 55.53 -22.77
CA GLU A 241 -37.89 56.09 -21.53
C GLU A 241 -38.52 57.47 -21.77
N GLN A 242 -37.88 58.33 -22.57
CA GLN A 242 -38.45 59.62 -23.00
C GLN A 242 -39.75 59.44 -23.78
N LEU A 243 -39.75 58.57 -24.80
CA LEU A 243 -40.93 58.33 -25.64
C LEU A 243 -42.08 57.71 -24.84
N VAL A 244 -41.78 56.78 -23.93
CA VAL A 244 -42.78 56.17 -23.04
C VAL A 244 -43.34 57.20 -22.06
N ASP A 245 -42.51 58.05 -21.45
CA ASP A 245 -42.98 59.12 -20.56
C ASP A 245 -43.95 60.06 -21.27
N GLN A 246 -43.61 60.48 -22.49
CA GLN A 246 -44.48 61.34 -23.30
C GLN A 246 -45.78 60.63 -23.72
N LEU A 247 -45.69 59.46 -24.33
CA LEU A 247 -46.83 58.74 -24.90
C LEU A 247 -47.78 58.17 -23.84
N THR A 248 -47.29 57.94 -22.62
CA THR A 248 -48.12 57.50 -21.49
C THR A 248 -48.62 58.66 -20.62
N LEU A 249 -48.42 59.91 -21.05
CA LEU A 249 -48.82 61.13 -20.33
C LEU A 249 -48.23 61.15 -18.91
N HIS A 250 -46.94 60.86 -18.81
CA HIS A 250 -46.14 60.80 -17.59
C HIS A 250 -46.52 59.73 -16.58
N ARG A 251 -47.33 58.74 -16.97
CA ARG A 251 -47.71 57.62 -16.10
C ARG A 251 -46.55 56.64 -15.85
N TYR A 252 -45.69 56.44 -16.86
CA TYR A 252 -44.56 55.54 -16.80
C TYR A 252 -43.30 56.25 -17.26
N ARG A 253 -42.22 56.16 -16.47
CA ARG A 253 -41.00 56.99 -16.68
C ARG A 253 -39.71 56.21 -16.83
N GLY A 254 -39.77 54.90 -16.68
CA GLY A 254 -38.57 54.07 -16.71
C GLY A 254 -38.85 52.72 -17.31
N LEU A 255 -37.77 52.09 -17.77
CA LEU A 255 -37.79 50.76 -18.34
C LEU A 255 -36.76 49.89 -17.62
N LEU A 256 -36.97 48.58 -17.70
CA LEU A 256 -35.91 47.59 -17.49
C LEU A 256 -35.71 46.90 -18.81
N MET A 257 -34.47 46.89 -19.28
CA MET A 257 -34.06 46.33 -20.56
C MET A 257 -33.46 44.94 -20.37
N GLU A 258 -33.63 44.08 -21.36
CA GLU A 258 -32.86 42.85 -21.53
C GLU A 258 -32.30 42.89 -22.97
N GLY A 259 -31.00 43.15 -23.08
CA GLY A 259 -30.41 43.56 -24.37
C GLY A 259 -31.07 44.84 -24.91
N PRO A 260 -31.46 44.90 -26.20
CA PRO A 260 -32.04 46.09 -26.82
C PRO A 260 -33.55 46.26 -26.57
N LEU A 261 -34.21 45.35 -25.83
CA LEU A 261 -35.67 45.33 -25.70
C LEU A 261 -36.13 45.58 -24.25
N PRO A 262 -37.22 46.35 -24.04
CA PRO A 262 -37.79 46.52 -22.72
C PRO A 262 -38.55 45.26 -22.27
N VAL A 263 -38.28 44.80 -21.05
CA VAL A 263 -38.95 43.65 -20.43
C VAL A 263 -39.90 44.06 -19.29
N LYS A 264 -39.68 45.23 -18.70
CA LYS A 264 -40.59 45.83 -17.71
C LYS A 264 -40.70 47.34 -17.89
N ILE A 265 -41.84 47.89 -17.47
CA ILE A 265 -42.11 49.33 -17.45
C ILE A 265 -42.32 49.80 -16.00
N LYS A 266 -41.68 50.91 -15.62
CA LYS A 266 -41.70 51.48 -14.27
C LYS A 266 -42.74 52.59 -14.19
N GLY A 267 -43.75 52.40 -13.34
CA GLY A 267 -44.63 53.47 -12.88
C GLY A 267 -44.03 54.15 -11.63
N THR A 268 -44.82 54.99 -10.97
CA THR A 268 -44.36 55.77 -9.80
C THR A 268 -43.79 54.91 -8.66
N ASP A 269 -44.46 53.81 -8.31
CA ASP A 269 -44.12 53.03 -7.10
C ASP A 269 -43.68 51.58 -7.40
N ARG A 270 -43.86 51.10 -8.63
CA ARG A 270 -43.60 49.69 -9.00
C ARG A 270 -43.31 49.50 -10.48
N ALA A 271 -42.61 48.41 -10.79
CA ALA A 271 -42.38 47.94 -12.15
C ALA A 271 -43.39 46.84 -12.52
N PHE A 272 -43.83 46.84 -13.77
CA PHE A 272 -44.78 45.88 -14.33
C PHE A 272 -44.14 45.12 -15.48
N THR A 273 -44.36 43.81 -15.54
CA THR A 273 -44.04 43.00 -16.73
C THR A 273 -45.03 43.30 -17.85
N LEU A 274 -44.61 43.08 -19.10
CA LEU A 274 -45.41 43.47 -20.28
C LEU A 274 -46.80 42.81 -20.32
N ASN A 275 -46.91 41.57 -19.84
CA ASN A 275 -48.17 40.82 -19.74
C ASN A 275 -49.18 41.38 -18.72
N MET A 276 -48.78 42.33 -17.87
CA MET A 276 -49.66 43.01 -16.91
C MET A 276 -50.22 44.32 -17.46
N LEU A 277 -49.82 44.73 -18.67
CA LEU A 277 -50.24 45.99 -19.27
C LEU A 277 -51.58 45.83 -19.99
N SER A 278 -52.39 46.90 -19.99
CA SER A 278 -53.55 46.96 -20.88
C SER A 278 -53.09 47.00 -22.34
N GLN A 279 -53.95 46.53 -23.26
CA GLN A 279 -53.65 46.53 -24.69
C GLN A 279 -53.17 47.90 -25.19
N GLY A 280 -53.90 48.98 -24.87
CA GLY A 280 -53.49 50.33 -25.28
C GLY A 280 -52.17 50.81 -24.64
N THR A 281 -51.78 50.31 -23.47
CA THR A 281 -50.46 50.64 -22.88
C THR A 281 -49.34 49.84 -23.52
N LEU A 282 -49.60 48.58 -23.86
CA LEU A 282 -48.68 47.75 -24.62
C LEU A 282 -48.45 48.33 -26.02
N ASP A 283 -49.50 48.81 -26.68
CA ASP A 283 -49.41 49.44 -28.00
C ASP A 283 -48.64 50.77 -27.96
N VAL A 284 -48.82 51.58 -26.91
CA VAL A 284 -47.96 52.76 -26.67
C VAL A 284 -46.49 52.37 -26.53
N LEU A 285 -46.18 51.38 -25.69
CA LEU A 285 -44.80 50.92 -25.51
C LEU A 285 -44.23 50.40 -26.83
N ALA A 286 -45.02 49.65 -27.60
CA ALA A 286 -44.61 49.11 -28.88
C ALA A 286 -44.40 50.22 -29.92
N LEU A 287 -45.19 51.29 -29.90
CA LEU A 287 -44.96 52.49 -30.72
C LEU A 287 -43.67 53.21 -30.31
N ALA A 288 -43.47 53.44 -29.02
CA ALA A 288 -42.27 54.07 -28.48
C ALA A 288 -40.99 53.33 -28.90
N VAL A 289 -40.99 52.00 -28.78
CA VAL A 289 -39.85 51.16 -29.18
C VAL A 289 -39.61 51.25 -30.68
N ARG A 290 -40.66 51.14 -31.51
CA ARG A 290 -40.51 51.23 -32.98
C ARG A 290 -39.96 52.58 -33.43
N VAL A 291 -40.50 53.68 -32.88
CA VAL A 291 -40.01 55.03 -33.21
C VAL A 291 -38.57 55.21 -32.72
N GLY A 292 -38.26 54.87 -31.46
CA GLY A 292 -36.91 55.03 -30.93
C GLY A 292 -35.88 54.17 -31.66
N MET A 293 -36.22 52.94 -32.06
CA MET A 293 -35.35 52.11 -32.90
C MET A 293 -35.17 52.72 -34.28
N ALA A 294 -36.25 53.20 -34.90
CA ALA A 294 -36.17 53.87 -36.19
C ALA A 294 -35.26 55.10 -36.12
N GLU A 295 -35.38 55.92 -35.08
CA GLU A 295 -34.49 57.07 -34.87
C GLU A 295 -33.02 56.65 -34.72
N TYR A 296 -32.76 55.59 -33.94
CA TYR A 296 -31.41 55.10 -33.69
C TYR A 296 -30.75 54.52 -34.94
N TYR A 297 -31.47 53.67 -35.68
CA TYR A 297 -30.91 52.99 -36.86
C TYR A 297 -30.94 53.86 -38.13
N LEU A 298 -31.87 54.82 -38.23
CA LEU A 298 -31.93 55.76 -39.36
C LEU A 298 -31.06 57.00 -39.13
N ASP A 299 -30.37 57.10 -38.00
CA ASP A 299 -29.40 58.17 -37.79
C ASP A 299 -28.27 58.05 -38.83
N GLY A 300 -27.98 59.15 -39.53
CA GLY A 300 -26.99 59.18 -40.61
C GLY A 300 -27.31 58.37 -41.88
N SER A 301 -28.49 57.73 -42.00
CA SER A 301 -28.87 56.93 -43.19
C SER A 301 -30.20 57.36 -43.82
N ASP A 302 -30.36 57.16 -45.12
CA ASP A 302 -31.63 57.42 -45.79
C ASP A 302 -32.64 56.31 -45.46
N GLY A 303 -33.86 56.68 -45.08
CA GLY A 303 -34.92 55.73 -44.78
C GLY A 303 -36.20 56.36 -44.27
N PHE A 304 -37.20 55.52 -44.02
CA PHE A 304 -38.54 55.92 -43.62
C PHE A 304 -39.17 54.90 -42.67
N ILE A 305 -40.24 55.31 -41.98
CA ILE A 305 -41.10 54.39 -41.23
C ILE A 305 -42.41 54.18 -41.99
N LEU A 306 -42.91 52.95 -42.00
CA LEU A 306 -44.26 52.59 -42.46
C LEU A 306 -45.01 51.98 -41.27
N MET A 307 -46.17 52.54 -40.95
CA MET A 307 -47.01 52.07 -39.84
C MET A 307 -48.44 51.84 -40.30
N ASP A 308 -49.00 50.71 -39.90
CA ASP A 308 -50.39 50.35 -40.19
C ASP A 308 -51.24 50.53 -38.93
N ASP A 309 -52.17 51.49 -39.00
CA ASP A 309 -53.13 51.86 -37.94
C ASP A 309 -52.52 52.00 -36.51
N PRO A 310 -51.44 52.79 -36.32
CA PRO A 310 -50.73 52.84 -35.03
C PRO A 310 -51.54 53.46 -33.86
N LEU A 311 -52.72 54.04 -34.14
CA LEU A 311 -53.54 54.78 -33.17
C LEU A 311 -54.78 54.04 -32.69
N VAL A 312 -55.09 52.86 -33.27
CA VAL A 312 -56.41 52.21 -33.15
C VAL A 312 -56.84 51.86 -31.72
N ASN A 313 -55.90 51.44 -30.87
CA ASN A 313 -56.18 51.02 -29.49
C ASN A 313 -55.87 52.10 -28.44
N LEU A 314 -55.57 53.33 -28.88
CA LEU A 314 -55.19 54.43 -28.01
C LEU A 314 -56.41 55.28 -27.64
N ASP A 315 -56.48 55.74 -26.39
CA ASP A 315 -57.46 56.75 -26.00
C ASP A 315 -57.13 58.13 -26.62
N PRO A 316 -58.10 59.06 -26.72
CA PRO A 316 -57.92 60.31 -27.47
C PRO A 316 -56.72 61.17 -27.03
N GLU A 317 -56.37 61.16 -25.75
CA GLU A 317 -55.22 61.93 -25.26
C GLU A 317 -53.89 61.26 -25.68
N ARG A 318 -53.82 59.92 -25.62
CA ARG A 318 -52.67 59.16 -26.13
C ARG A 318 -52.55 59.20 -27.66
N GLN A 319 -53.67 59.27 -28.38
CA GLN A 319 -53.65 59.47 -29.84
C GLN A 319 -52.97 60.79 -30.20
N LYS A 320 -53.29 61.89 -29.51
CA LYS A 320 -52.62 63.19 -29.72
C LYS A 320 -51.12 63.12 -29.43
N ALA A 321 -50.74 62.47 -28.32
CA ALA A 321 -49.33 62.28 -27.97
C ALA A 321 -48.58 61.45 -29.03
N ALA A 322 -49.19 60.35 -29.49
CA ALA A 322 -48.66 59.50 -30.55
C ALA A 322 -48.49 60.25 -31.87
N VAL A 323 -49.48 61.05 -32.26
CA VAL A 323 -49.38 61.92 -33.44
C VAL A 323 -48.25 62.92 -33.31
N SER A 324 -48.12 63.60 -32.16
CA SER A 324 -47.04 64.57 -31.93
C SER A 324 -45.67 63.90 -32.07
N CYS A 325 -45.51 62.70 -31.52
CA CYS A 325 -44.30 61.89 -31.64
C CYS A 325 -43.99 61.53 -33.12
N LEU A 326 -44.99 61.07 -33.87
CA LEU A 326 -44.83 60.75 -35.28
C LEU A 326 -44.53 61.98 -36.14
N GLN A 327 -45.09 63.15 -35.81
CA GLN A 327 -44.79 64.42 -36.48
C GLN A 327 -43.37 64.91 -36.19
N GLU A 328 -42.89 64.76 -34.95
CA GLU A 328 -41.49 65.05 -34.59
C GLU A 328 -40.51 64.17 -35.37
N PHE A 329 -40.84 62.89 -35.52
CA PHE A 329 -40.09 61.99 -36.39
C PHE A 329 -40.17 62.43 -37.86
N ALA A 330 -41.38 62.74 -38.35
CA ALA A 330 -41.65 63.17 -39.72
C ALA A 330 -40.89 64.44 -40.13
N GLY A 331 -40.59 65.31 -39.16
CA GLY A 331 -39.78 66.51 -39.37
C GLY A 331 -38.31 66.23 -39.74
N ARG A 332 -37.82 65.00 -39.47
CA ARG A 332 -36.44 64.58 -39.75
C ARG A 332 -36.34 63.48 -40.80
N LYS A 333 -37.33 62.58 -40.87
CA LYS A 333 -37.34 61.39 -41.74
C LYS A 333 -38.75 61.17 -42.27
N GLN A 334 -38.90 60.50 -43.41
CA GLN A 334 -40.24 60.25 -43.95
C GLN A 334 -41.02 59.25 -43.08
N ALA A 335 -42.28 59.56 -42.81
CA ALA A 335 -43.23 58.67 -42.14
C ALA A 335 -44.44 58.44 -43.04
N ILE A 336 -44.76 57.17 -43.29
CA ILE A 336 -45.93 56.73 -44.05
C ILE A 336 -46.84 56.02 -43.06
N VAL A 337 -48.06 56.52 -42.88
CA VAL A 337 -49.06 55.92 -42.00
C VAL A 337 -50.25 55.50 -42.82
N LEU A 338 -50.60 54.22 -42.73
CA LEU A 338 -51.81 53.66 -43.29
C LEU A 338 -52.88 53.69 -42.20
N THR A 339 -54.07 54.18 -42.53
CA THR A 339 -55.20 54.15 -41.59
C THR A 339 -56.52 54.06 -42.32
N CYS A 340 -57.44 53.27 -41.77
CA CYS A 340 -58.84 53.22 -42.23
C CYS A 340 -59.76 54.23 -41.52
N HIS A 341 -59.26 54.96 -40.52
CA HIS A 341 -60.05 55.87 -39.70
C HIS A 341 -59.85 57.33 -40.15
N PRO A 342 -60.89 58.00 -40.70
CA PRO A 342 -60.77 59.39 -41.15
C PRO A 342 -60.31 60.34 -40.04
N SER A 343 -60.77 60.12 -38.81
CA SER A 343 -60.36 60.91 -37.64
C SER A 343 -58.87 60.78 -37.30
N HIS A 344 -58.26 59.61 -37.52
CA HIS A 344 -56.83 59.42 -37.32
C HIS A 344 -56.03 60.12 -38.42
N ALA A 345 -56.48 60.04 -39.67
CA ALA A 345 -55.88 60.75 -40.79
C ALA A 345 -55.91 62.27 -40.58
N ASP A 346 -57.05 62.82 -40.14
CA ASP A 346 -57.21 64.24 -39.82
C ASP A 346 -56.29 64.66 -38.67
N LEU A 347 -56.12 63.80 -37.64
CA LEU A 347 -55.25 64.07 -36.50
C LEU A 347 -53.77 64.05 -36.91
N LEU A 348 -53.34 63.03 -37.67
CA LEU A 348 -51.97 62.87 -38.17
C LEU A 348 -51.52 64.04 -39.05
N GLY A 349 -52.43 64.54 -39.89
CA GLY A 349 -52.14 65.59 -40.87
C GLY A 349 -51.20 65.13 -41.98
N GLY A 350 -50.54 66.08 -42.64
CA GLY A 350 -49.62 65.81 -43.74
C GLY A 350 -50.32 65.57 -45.09
N ASN A 351 -49.64 64.88 -46.00
CA ASN A 351 -50.15 64.60 -47.35
C ASN A 351 -51.07 63.38 -47.33
N LEU A 352 -52.38 63.62 -47.36
CA LEU A 352 -53.39 62.56 -47.39
C LEU A 352 -53.56 62.00 -48.81
N ILE A 353 -53.31 60.70 -48.97
CA ILE A 353 -53.61 59.95 -50.19
C ILE A 353 -54.84 59.08 -49.92
N ARG A 354 -55.92 59.32 -50.67
CA ARG A 354 -57.13 58.47 -50.64
C ARG A 354 -57.02 57.43 -51.75
N LEU A 355 -57.06 56.16 -51.37
CA LEU A 355 -57.01 55.01 -52.28
C LEU A 355 -58.40 54.65 -52.81
#